data_AF-A0A2M8NP45-F1
#
_entry.id   AF-A0A2M8NP45-F1
#
_cell.length_a   1.000
_cell.length_b   1.000
_cell.length_c   1.000
_cell.angle_alpha   90.00
_cell.angle_beta   90.00
_cell.angle_gamma   90.00
#
_symmetry.space_group_name_H-M   'P 1'
#
loop_
_entity.id
_entity.type
_entity.pdbx_description
1 polymer ?
#
loop_
_entity_poly.entity_id
_entity_poly.type
_entity_poly.pdbx_seq_one_letter_code
_entity_poly.pdbx_strand_id
1 'polypeptide(L)'
;MSKEPKTGKDLWLMVKPYVRQIHPDDGVIIVDDSIAQKPDTDENDMIAWHYDHTTGYNVKGINFVTALHQVGDVSLPVNYHLIRKTEVYIDQKTQKEKRRSAVTRNEVYRDLLNNAGIQVFDVDKP
;
A
#
# COMPACT_ATOMS: atom_id res chain seq x y z
N MET A 1 -10.72 2.31 -20.11
CA MET A 1 -9.82 2.05 -18.95
C MET A 1 -8.57 2.89 -19.12
N SER A 2 -7.92 3.33 -18.03
CA SER A 2 -6.66 4.08 -18.13
C SER A 2 -5.57 3.21 -18.77
N LYS A 3 -4.69 3.80 -19.57
CA LYS A 3 -3.57 3.08 -20.20
C LYS A 3 -2.44 2.75 -19.22
N GLU A 4 -2.29 3.58 -18.18
CA GLU A 4 -1.24 3.45 -17.17
C GLU A 4 -1.81 2.97 -15.81
N PRO A 5 -1.02 2.21 -15.03
CA PRO A 5 -1.36 1.88 -13.65
C PRO A 5 -1.52 3.13 -12.80
N LYS A 6 -2.62 3.20 -12.04
CA LYS A 6 -2.85 4.27 -11.08
C LYS A 6 -1.91 4.13 -9.88
N THR A 7 -1.54 5.27 -9.30
CA THR A 7 -0.63 5.38 -8.15
C THR A 7 -1.31 6.07 -6.97
N GLY A 8 -0.66 6.04 -5.80
CA GLY A 8 -1.10 6.82 -4.64
C GLY A 8 -1.22 8.33 -4.92
N LYS A 9 -0.42 8.87 -5.86
CA LYS A 9 -0.56 10.27 -6.32
C LYS A 9 -1.88 10.50 -7.04
N ASP A 10 -2.32 9.55 -7.88
CA ASP A 10 -3.62 9.65 -8.55
C ASP A 10 -4.78 9.60 -7.54
N LEU A 11 -4.68 8.72 -6.54
CA LEU A 11 -5.65 8.66 -5.46
C LEU A 11 -5.69 9.98 -4.68
N TRP A 12 -4.53 10.54 -4.33
CA TRP A 12 -4.46 11.82 -3.63
C TRP A 12 -5.21 12.93 -4.36
N LEU A 13 -5.01 13.07 -5.67
CA LEU A 13 -5.72 14.07 -6.47
C LEU A 13 -7.24 13.90 -6.45
N MET A 14 -7.72 12.66 -6.31
CA MET A 14 -9.14 12.34 -6.17
C MET A 14 -9.66 12.68 -4.77
N VAL A 15 -8.91 12.35 -3.71
CA VAL A 15 -9.42 12.47 -2.34
C VAL A 15 -9.17 13.84 -1.69
N LYS A 16 -8.21 14.61 -2.20
CA LYS A 16 -7.82 15.91 -1.65
C LYS A 16 -9.01 16.85 -1.38
N PRO A 17 -10.02 16.98 -2.27
CA PRO A 17 -11.19 17.82 -1.99
C PRO A 17 -12.00 17.36 -0.77
N TYR A 18 -12.08 16.04 -0.51
CA TYR A 18 -12.80 15.48 0.64
C TYR A 18 -11.99 15.63 1.93
N VAL A 19 -10.66 15.48 1.86
CA VAL A 19 -9.78 15.74 3.01
C VAL A 19 -9.91 17.19 3.49
N ARG A 20 -10.11 18.15 2.59
CA ARG A 20 -10.38 19.57 2.94
C ARG A 20 -11.76 19.81 3.57
N GLN A 21 -12.73 18.93 3.33
CA GLN A 21 -14.08 19.06 3.87
C GLN A 21 -14.17 18.54 5.30
N ILE A 22 -13.20 17.73 5.74
CA ILE A 22 -13.09 17.25 7.12
C ILE A 22 -12.00 18.05 7.85
N HIS A 23 -12.05 18.11 9.18
CA HIS A 23 -11.04 18.81 10.00
C HIS A 23 -9.76 17.96 10.06
N PRO A 24 -8.69 18.28 9.29
CA PRO A 24 -7.57 17.36 9.14
C PRO A 24 -6.74 17.22 10.41
N ASP A 25 -6.62 18.31 11.17
CA ASP A 25 -5.80 18.42 12.38
C ASP A 25 -6.32 17.59 13.57
N ASP A 26 -7.59 17.19 13.54
CA ASP A 26 -8.21 16.35 14.58
C ASP A 26 -8.12 14.85 14.25
N GLY A 27 -7.44 14.50 13.14
CA GLY A 27 -7.37 13.14 12.63
C GLY A 27 -6.07 12.41 12.91
N VAL A 28 -6.09 11.10 12.67
CA VAL A 28 -4.92 10.24 12.69
C VAL A 28 -4.68 9.62 11.32
N ILE A 29 -3.43 9.24 11.04
CA ILE A 29 -3.10 8.40 9.89
C ILE A 29 -2.93 6.98 10.37
N ILE A 30 -3.68 6.07 9.77
CA ILE A 30 -3.61 4.62 9.99
C ILE A 30 -2.92 4.02 8.77
N VAL A 31 -1.87 3.24 9.01
CA VAL A 31 -1.20 2.49 7.96
C VAL A 31 -1.43 1.01 8.19
N ASP A 32 -1.87 0.31 7.14
CA ASP A 32 -2.21 -1.11 7.18
C ASP A 32 -1.57 -1.90 6.02
N ASP A 33 -1.25 -3.17 6.24
CA ASP A 33 -0.64 -4.08 5.26
C ASP A 33 -1.60 -5.21 4.83
N SER A 34 -2.51 -4.89 3.93
CA SER A 34 -3.57 -5.80 3.50
C SER A 34 -3.13 -6.72 2.34
N ILE A 35 -3.70 -7.94 2.28
CA ILE A 35 -3.53 -8.87 1.15
C ILE A 35 -4.89 -9.23 0.56
N ALA A 36 -5.13 -8.80 -0.68
CA ALA A 36 -6.28 -9.26 -1.46
C ALA A 36 -5.95 -10.61 -2.08
N GLN A 37 -6.46 -11.70 -1.49
CA GLN A 37 -6.21 -13.05 -1.98
C GLN A 37 -6.72 -13.25 -3.42
N LYS A 38 -5.96 -14.01 -4.19
CA LYS A 38 -6.22 -14.38 -5.58
C LYS A 38 -5.76 -15.83 -5.84
N PRO A 39 -6.38 -16.83 -5.16
CA PRO A 39 -5.90 -18.22 -5.19
C PRO A 39 -5.91 -18.83 -6.61
N ASP A 40 -6.86 -18.42 -7.45
CA ASP A 40 -7.05 -18.99 -8.79
C ASP A 40 -6.48 -18.13 -9.91
N THR A 41 -5.76 -17.05 -9.60
CA THR A 41 -5.14 -16.17 -10.60
C THR A 41 -3.67 -16.48 -10.78
N ASP A 42 -3.19 -16.42 -12.03
CA ASP A 42 -1.78 -16.63 -12.36
C ASP A 42 -0.87 -15.61 -11.67
N GLU A 43 0.33 -16.08 -11.31
CA GLU A 43 1.35 -15.22 -10.72
C GLU A 43 1.90 -14.23 -11.73
N ASN A 44 2.18 -13.01 -11.26
CA ASN A 44 2.89 -11.97 -11.98
C ASN A 44 3.60 -11.06 -10.97
N ASP A 45 4.08 -9.89 -11.38
CA ASP A 45 4.78 -8.97 -10.47
C ASP A 45 3.91 -8.50 -9.29
N MET A 46 2.60 -8.39 -9.48
CA MET A 46 1.64 -7.97 -8.46
C MET A 46 0.98 -9.14 -7.73
N ILE A 47 0.66 -10.22 -8.46
CA ILE A 47 0.02 -11.41 -7.90
C ILE A 47 1.12 -12.40 -7.54
N ALA A 48 1.44 -12.51 -6.25
CA ALA A 48 2.50 -13.38 -5.77
C ALA A 48 2.16 -13.97 -4.41
N TRP A 49 3.04 -14.83 -3.91
CA TRP A 49 2.94 -15.38 -2.56
C TRP A 49 3.47 -14.39 -1.52
N HIS A 50 2.64 -14.01 -0.55
CA HIS A 50 2.98 -13.09 0.54
C HIS A 50 2.73 -13.77 1.88
N TYR A 51 3.62 -13.54 2.84
CA TYR A 51 3.42 -14.02 4.20
C TYR A 51 2.33 -13.19 4.88
N ASP A 52 1.28 -13.86 5.34
CA ASP A 52 0.21 -13.27 6.10
C ASP A 52 0.38 -13.63 7.58
N HIS A 53 0.57 -12.61 8.41
CA HIS A 53 0.80 -12.79 9.83
C HIS A 53 -0.46 -13.19 10.59
N THR A 54 -1.64 -12.91 10.04
CA THR A 54 -2.92 -13.24 10.67
C THR A 54 -3.22 -14.73 10.57
N THR A 55 -2.80 -15.36 9.46
CA THR A 55 -2.98 -16.79 9.20
C THR A 55 -1.75 -17.62 9.52
N GLY A 56 -0.56 -17.01 9.55
CA GLY A 56 0.72 -17.67 9.84
C GLY A 56 1.32 -18.41 8.65
N TYR A 57 0.79 -18.25 7.44
CA TYR A 57 1.28 -18.88 6.23
C TYR A 57 1.30 -17.93 5.03
N ASN A 58 1.91 -18.39 3.92
CA ASN A 58 1.93 -17.62 2.69
C ASN A 58 0.61 -17.77 1.93
N VAL A 59 0.01 -16.65 1.54
CA VAL A 59 -1.20 -16.59 0.70
C VAL A 59 -0.86 -15.99 -0.66
N LYS A 60 -1.48 -16.49 -1.73
CA LYS A 60 -1.34 -15.93 -3.07
C LYS A 60 -2.33 -14.78 -3.25
N GLY A 61 -1.84 -13.61 -3.64
CA GLY A 61 -2.67 -12.42 -3.76
C GLY A 61 -1.89 -11.17 -4.14
N ILE A 62 -2.56 -10.03 -4.00
CA ILE A 62 -1.99 -8.70 -4.15
C ILE A 62 -1.80 -8.13 -2.75
N ASN A 63 -0.56 -7.88 -2.34
CA ASN A 63 -0.27 -7.18 -1.10
C ASN A 63 -0.14 -5.68 -1.37
N PHE A 64 -0.79 -4.87 -0.54
CA PHE A 64 -0.76 -3.43 -0.66
C PHE A 64 -0.76 -2.79 0.72
N VAL A 65 0.03 -1.73 0.84
CA VAL A 65 0.11 -0.93 2.06
C VAL A 65 -0.73 0.32 1.83
N THR A 66 -1.66 0.62 2.71
CA THR A 66 -2.56 1.79 2.60
C THR A 66 -2.29 2.79 3.69
N ALA A 67 -2.46 4.08 3.40
CA ALA A 67 -2.59 5.13 4.40
C ALA A 67 -4.04 5.64 4.40
N LEU A 68 -4.72 5.49 5.53
CA LEU A 68 -6.06 5.99 5.78
C LEU A 68 -5.98 7.18 6.73
N HIS A 69 -6.67 8.27 6.42
CA HIS A 69 -6.88 9.37 7.34
C HIS A 69 -8.24 9.20 8.01
N GLN A 70 -8.23 9.09 9.34
CA GLN A 70 -9.40 8.89 10.17
C GLN A 70 -9.69 10.15 10.97
N VAL A 71 -10.89 10.71 10.82
CA VAL A 71 -11.40 11.85 11.60
C VAL A 71 -12.80 11.49 12.10
N GLY A 72 -12.96 11.32 13.41
CA GLY A 72 -14.21 10.82 13.99
C GLY A 72 -14.63 9.49 13.35
N ASP A 73 -15.82 9.47 12.73
CA ASP A 73 -16.38 8.30 12.04
C ASP A 73 -16.06 8.24 10.54
N VAL A 74 -15.30 9.21 10.01
CA VAL A 74 -14.94 9.28 8.59
C VAL A 74 -13.55 8.71 8.36
N SER A 75 -13.44 7.78 7.40
CA SER A 75 -12.17 7.20 6.94
C SER A 75 -11.95 7.50 5.46
N LEU A 76 -10.85 8.17 5.13
CA LEU A 76 -10.48 8.48 3.74
C LEU A 76 -9.15 7.82 3.36
N PRO A 77 -9.09 7.06 2.26
CA PRO A 77 -7.83 6.52 1.76
C PRO A 77 -7.03 7.62 1.07
N VAL A 78 -5.92 8.05 1.67
CA VAL A 78 -5.12 9.19 1.18
C VAL A 78 -3.93 8.76 0.34
N ASN A 79 -3.44 7.54 0.53
CA ASN A 79 -2.31 7.01 -0.22
C ASN A 79 -2.30 5.47 -0.19
N TYR A 80 -1.59 4.86 -1.14
CA TYR A 80 -1.35 3.42 -1.16
C TYR A 80 -0.10 3.07 -1.96
N HIS A 81 0.43 1.88 -1.69
CA HIS A 81 1.51 1.28 -2.45
C HIS A 81 1.22 -0.21 -2.70
N LEU A 82 1.30 -0.65 -3.96
CA LEU A 82 1.18 -2.06 -4.31
C LEU A 82 2.56 -2.72 -4.24
N ILE A 83 2.70 -3.78 -3.44
CA ILE A 83 3.95 -4.53 -3.36
C ILE A 83 4.11 -5.34 -4.64
N ARG A 84 5.20 -5.08 -5.37
CA ARG A 84 5.56 -5.82 -6.58
C ARG A 84 6.83 -6.64 -6.37
N LYS A 85 6.82 -7.92 -6.72
CA LYS A 85 7.97 -8.83 -6.61
C LYS A 85 8.71 -8.98 -7.94
N THR A 86 9.37 -7.93 -8.37
CA THR A 86 10.04 -7.85 -9.69
C THR A 86 11.40 -8.54 -9.72
N GLU A 87 12.02 -8.82 -8.57
CA GLU A 87 13.34 -9.44 -8.50
C GLU A 87 13.22 -10.95 -8.27
N VAL A 88 14.06 -11.70 -8.98
CA VAL A 88 14.21 -13.15 -8.82
C VAL A 88 15.56 -13.45 -8.16
N TYR A 89 15.57 -14.37 -7.20
CA TYR A 89 16.79 -14.81 -6.53
C TYR A 89 16.70 -16.29 -6.13
N ILE A 90 17.85 -16.94 -5.93
CA ILE A 90 17.91 -18.30 -5.38
C ILE A 90 18.02 -18.22 -3.86
N ASP A 91 17.07 -18.84 -3.15
CA ASP A 91 17.16 -18.99 -1.71
C ASP A 91 18.29 -19.95 -1.35
N GLN A 92 19.30 -19.47 -0.62
CA GLN A 92 20.48 -20.25 -0.30
C GLN A 92 20.19 -21.47 0.60
N LYS A 93 19.13 -21.42 1.42
CA LYS A 93 18.76 -22.52 2.32
C LYS A 93 17.99 -23.61 1.58
N THR A 94 17.04 -23.21 0.73
CA THR A 94 16.16 -24.16 0.05
C THR A 94 16.63 -24.53 -1.36
N GLN A 95 17.61 -23.79 -1.92
CA GLN A 95 18.07 -23.91 -3.31
C GLN A 95 16.93 -23.76 -4.33
N LYS A 96 15.90 -23.00 -3.98
CA LYS A 96 14.73 -22.76 -4.83
C LYS A 96 14.73 -21.31 -5.29
N GLU A 97 14.26 -21.11 -6.51
CA GLU A 97 13.96 -19.78 -7.00
C GLU A 97 12.83 -19.15 -6.18
N LYS A 98 13.03 -17.88 -5.81
CA LYS A 98 12.06 -17.06 -5.08
C LYS A 98 12.04 -15.67 -5.68
N ARG A 99 10.94 -14.97 -5.42
CA ARG A 99 10.73 -13.59 -5.84
C ARG A 99 10.66 -12.65 -4.64
N ARG A 100 11.21 -11.45 -4.80
CA ARG A 100 11.17 -10.39 -3.78
C ARG A 100 10.92 -9.02 -4.42
N SER A 101 10.50 -8.08 -3.59
CA SER A 101 10.38 -6.68 -4.00
C SER A 101 11.74 -5.99 -3.84
N ALA A 102 12.01 -4.99 -4.69
CA ALA A 102 13.18 -4.14 -4.60
C ALA A 102 13.16 -3.24 -3.35
N VAL A 103 11.98 -3.02 -2.77
CA VAL A 103 11.77 -2.25 -1.53
C VAL A 103 11.19 -3.13 -0.43
N THR A 104 11.57 -2.87 0.80
CA THR A 104 11.01 -3.55 1.97
C THR A 104 9.66 -2.94 2.37
N ARG A 105 8.81 -3.75 3.04
CA ARG A 105 7.54 -3.24 3.58
C ARG A 105 7.73 -2.08 4.57
N ASN A 106 8.82 -2.07 5.33
CA ASN A 106 9.11 -1.01 6.29
C ASN A 106 9.56 0.30 5.61
N GLU A 107 10.30 0.24 4.51
CA GLU A 107 10.58 1.43 3.69
C GLU A 107 9.29 2.00 3.11
N VAL A 108 8.45 1.15 2.52
CA VAL A 108 7.13 1.55 2.00
C VAL A 108 6.25 2.18 3.09
N TYR A 109 6.22 1.60 4.30
CA TYR A 109 5.50 2.16 5.44
C TYR A 109 5.96 3.58 5.79
N ARG A 110 7.28 3.79 5.92
CA ARG A 110 7.85 5.10 6.27
C ARG A 110 7.56 6.14 5.20
N ASP A 111 7.71 5.75 3.93
CA ASP A 111 7.42 6.63 2.80
C ASP A 111 5.94 7.00 2.75
N LEU A 112 5.04 6.04 2.97
CA LEU A 112 3.60 6.30 3.02
C LEU A 112 3.24 7.23 4.17
N LEU A 113 3.76 6.98 5.38
CA LEU A 113 3.46 7.79 6.55
C LEU A 113 3.92 9.25 6.37
N ASN A 114 5.15 9.45 5.88
CA ASN A 114 5.69 10.79 5.62
C ASN A 114 4.88 11.54 4.55
N ASN A 115 4.60 10.87 3.42
CA ASN A 115 3.84 11.49 2.33
C ASN A 115 2.39 11.79 2.73
N ALA A 116 1.72 10.84 3.41
CA ALA A 116 0.36 11.04 3.89
C ALA A 116 0.27 12.14 4.93
N GLY A 117 1.27 12.26 5.83
CA GLY A 117 1.35 13.35 6.80
C GLY A 117 1.38 14.72 6.13
N ILE A 118 2.25 14.89 5.13
CA ILE A 118 2.31 16.13 4.34
C ILE A 118 1.01 16.34 3.58
N GLN A 119 0.47 15.31 2.91
CA GLN A 119 -0.75 15.42 2.14
C GLN A 119 -1.94 15.91 2.99
N VAL A 120 -2.11 15.34 4.18
CA VAL A 120 -3.27 15.58 5.06
C VAL A 120 -3.10 16.84 5.89
N PHE A 121 -2.00 16.96 6.62
CA PHE A 121 -1.82 18.04 7.62
C PHE A 121 -1.24 19.32 7.00
N ASP A 122 -0.71 19.24 5.77
CA ASP A 122 -0.27 20.40 4.98
C ASP A 122 -1.12 20.57 3.70
N VAL A 123 -2.38 20.10 3.69
CA VAL A 123 -3.25 20.02 2.49
C VAL A 123 -3.40 21.33 1.71
N ASP A 124 -3.27 22.47 2.40
CA ASP A 124 -3.39 23.82 1.86
C ASP A 124 -2.06 24.56 1.69
N LYS A 125 -0.93 23.92 2.00
CA LYS A 125 0.37 24.45 1.56
C LYS A 125 0.46 24.35 0.03
N PRO A 126 1.01 25.39 -0.63
CA PRO A 126 1.10 25.47 -2.09
C PRO A 126 1.92 24.34 -2.71
#